data_AF-A0A1S0TKN8-F1
#
_entry.id   AF-A0A1S0TKN8-F1
#
_cell.length_a   1.000
_cell.length_b   1.000
_cell.length_c   1.000
_cell.angle_alpha   90.00
_cell.angle_beta   90.00
_cell.angle_gamma   90.00
#
_symmetry.space_group_name_H-M   'P 1'
#
loop_
_entity.id
_entity.type
_entity.pdbx_description
1 polymer ?
#
loop_
_entity_poly.entity_id
_entity_poly.type
_entity_poly.pdbx_seq_one_letter_code
_entity_poly.pdbx_strand_id
1 'polypeptide(L)'
;MSLCIVYKNSRGDFHHYLIKERFDENLGTNLLYVDCGDEEPPEFIGIEALIKYYTIYASLHSFSLANGLNVDVFPWWHLISNV
;
A
#
# COMPACT_ATOMS: atom_id res chain seq x y z
N MET A 1 10.45 11.73 -7.37
CA MET A 1 9.72 11.59 -6.09
C MET A 1 9.09 10.22 -6.10
N SER A 2 9.19 9.48 -5.00
CA SER A 2 8.61 8.13 -4.87
C SER A 2 7.43 8.17 -3.91
N LEU A 3 6.29 7.61 -4.32
CA LEU A 3 5.11 7.48 -3.46
C LEU A 3 5.23 6.21 -2.61
N CYS A 4 4.73 6.26 -1.39
CA CYS A 4 4.69 5.09 -0.50
C CYS A 4 3.40 5.06 0.30
N ILE A 5 2.98 3.85 0.70
CA ILE A 5 2.02 3.64 1.76
C ILE A 5 2.79 3.59 3.08
N VAL A 6 2.36 4.41 4.04
CA VAL A 6 2.86 4.35 5.41
C VAL A 6 1.84 3.63 6.28
N TYR A 7 2.29 2.58 6.93
CA TYR A 7 1.52 1.79 7.88
C TYR A 7 2.11 1.95 9.28
N LYS A 8 1.26 2.24 10.27
CA LYS A 8 1.65 2.28 11.69
C LYS A 8 1.08 1.08 12.41
N ASN A 9 1.94 0.25 12.99
CA ASN A 9 1.47 -0.92 13.73
C ASN A 9 0.96 -0.54 15.14
N SER A 10 0.29 -1.48 15.80
CA SER A 10 -0.21 -1.30 17.18
C SER A 10 0.89 -1.03 18.24
N ARG A 11 2.16 -1.29 17.92
CA ARG A 11 3.32 -0.96 18.77
C ARG A 11 3.83 0.47 18.55
N GLY A 12 3.31 1.14 17.53
CA GLY A 12 3.70 2.49 17.15
C GLY A 12 4.82 2.56 16.10
N ASP A 13 5.28 1.43 15.57
CA ASP A 13 6.31 1.41 14.53
C ASP A 13 5.72 1.79 13.17
N PHE A 14 6.52 2.49 12.37
CA PHE A 14 6.16 2.88 11.01
C PHE A 14 6.84 1.98 9.98
N HIS A 15 6.05 1.47 9.04
CA HIS A 15 6.49 0.69 7.90
C HIS A 15 6.13 1.45 6.62
N HIS A 16 7.11 1.54 5.72
CA HIS A 16 6.97 2.27 4.47
C HIS A 16 7.05 1.28 3.32
N TYR A 17 5.97 1.17 2.55
CA TYR A 17 5.91 0.31 1.37
C TYR A 17 5.87 1.17 0.12
N LEU A 18 6.83 0.98 -0.78
CA LEU A 18 6.92 1.78 -2.00
C LEU A 18 5.77 1.44 -2.95
N ILE A 19 5.21 2.46 -3.59
CA ILE A 19 4.32 2.28 -4.74
C ILE A 19 5.19 2.25 -5.98
N LYS A 20 5.15 1.14 -6.70
CA LYS A 20 5.87 0.93 -7.95
C LYS A 20 4.91 0.98 -9.13
N GLU A 21 5.48 1.29 -10.28
CA GLU A 21 4.80 1.28 -11.56
C GLU A 21 5.37 0.15 -12.42
N ARG A 22 4.47 -0.54 -13.12
CA ARG A 22 4.81 -1.48 -14.19
C ARG A 22 3.95 -1.16 -15.40
N PHE A 23 4.55 -1.14 -16.58
CA PHE A 23 3.78 -1.05 -17.82
C PHE A 23 3.12 -2.41 -18.13
N ASP A 24 1.81 -2.41 -18.36
CA ASP A 24 1.07 -3.59 -18.84
C ASP A 24 0.81 -3.47 -20.34
N GLU A 25 1.34 -4.43 -21.11
CA GLU A 25 1.24 -4.43 -22.58
C GLU A 25 -0.18 -4.72 -23.07
N ASN A 26 -0.99 -5.47 -22.31
CA ASN A 26 -2.35 -5.85 -22.70
C ASN A 26 -3.33 -4.66 -22.56
N LEU A 27 -3.15 -3.87 -21.51
CA LEU A 27 -3.95 -2.68 -21.21
C LEU A 27 -3.34 -1.40 -21.82
N GLY A 28 -2.07 -1.44 -22.23
CA GLY A 28 -1.37 -0.29 -22.81
C GLY A 28 -1.18 0.87 -21.83
N THR A 29 -1.06 0.59 -20.53
CA THR A 29 -1.00 1.61 -19.47
C THR A 29 -0.10 1.16 -18.32
N ASN A 30 0.33 2.12 -17.48
CA ASN A 30 1.00 1.80 -16.23
C ASN A 30 -0.01 1.33 -15.18
N LEU A 31 0.33 0.22 -14.53
CA LEU A 31 -0.33 -0.27 -13.33
C LEU A 31 0.51 0.07 -12.11
N LEU A 32 -0.18 0.43 -11.04
CA LEU A 32 0.42 0.74 -9.74
C LEU A 32 0.25 -0.44 -8.80
N TYR A 33 1.32 -0.79 -8.08
CA TYR A 33 1.29 -1.82 -7.05
C TYR A 33 2.16 -1.45 -5.86
N VAL A 34 1.93 -2.09 -4.72
CA VAL A 34 2.69 -1.86 -3.49
C VAL A 34 3.74 -2.94 -3.35
N ASP A 35 4.99 -2.53 -3.14
CA ASP A 35 6.14 -3.41 -2.96
C ASP A 35 6.24 -3.85 -1.49
N CYS A 36 5.41 -4.82 -1.10
CA CYS A 36 5.39 -5.40 0.25
C CYS A 36 5.97 -6.83 0.35
N GLY A 37 6.52 -7.35 -0.76
CA GLY A 37 7.08 -8.70 -0.82
C GLY A 37 6.06 -9.80 -1.16
N ASP A 38 4.83 -9.43 -1.52
CA ASP A 38 3.81 -10.35 -2.00
C ASP A 38 4.23 -10.95 -3.35
N GLU A 39 3.97 -12.25 -3.57
CA GLU A 39 4.27 -12.93 -4.83
C GLU A 39 3.42 -12.39 -6.00
N GLU A 40 2.16 -12.07 -5.72
CA GLU A 40 1.20 -11.51 -6.68
C GLU A 40 0.48 -10.29 -6.06
N PRO A 41 1.12 -9.11 -6.03
CA PRO A 41 0.52 -7.93 -5.43
C PRO A 41 -0.67 -7.44 -6.26
N PRO A 42 -1.74 -6.91 -5.64
CA PRO A 42 -2.84 -6.28 -6.36
C PRO A 42 -2.35 -5.08 -7.18
N GLU A 43 -2.77 -5.02 -8.44
CA GLU A 43 -2.39 -3.98 -9.40
C GLU A 43 -3.59 -3.08 -9.72
N PHE A 44 -3.35 -1.77 -9.86
CA PHE A 44 -4.41 -0.77 -10.02
C PHE A 44 -4.14 0.22 -11.15
N ILE A 45 -5.19 0.54 -11.89
CA ILE A 45 -5.19 1.67 -12.83
C ILE A 45 -5.43 2.94 -12.00
N GLY A 46 -4.36 3.70 -11.79
CA GLY A 46 -4.42 4.99 -11.10
C GLY A 46 -4.38 4.90 -9.57
N ILE A 47 -3.87 5.97 -8.96
CA ILE A 47 -3.59 6.01 -7.52
C ILE A 47 -4.85 5.94 -6.67
N GLU A 48 -5.97 6.48 -7.14
CA GLU A 48 -7.23 6.52 -6.38
C GLU A 48 -7.78 5.12 -6.08
N ALA A 49 -7.67 4.19 -7.03
CA ALA A 49 -8.12 2.81 -6.85
C ALA A 49 -7.25 2.08 -5.82
N LEU A 50 -5.93 2.27 -5.90
CA LEU A 50 -4.98 1.76 -4.91
C LEU A 50 -5.26 2.30 -3.51
N ILE A 51 -5.49 3.62 -3.38
CA ILE A 51 -5.85 4.26 -2.12
C ILE A 51 -7.11 3.65 -1.52
N LYS A 52 -8.18 3.53 -2.32
CA LYS A 52 -9.45 2.95 -1.88
C LYS A 52 -9.28 1.51 -1.42
N TYR A 53 -8.56 0.69 -2.18
CA TYR A 53 -8.29 -0.70 -1.82
C TYR A 53 -7.55 -0.80 -0.49
N TYR A 54 -6.40 -0.13 -0.35
CA TYR A 54 -5.60 -0.24 0.87
C TYR A 54 -6.26 0.40 2.10
N THR A 55 -7.13 1.39 1.92
CA THR A 55 -7.96 1.95 3.01
C THR A 55 -9.02 0.96 3.51
N ILE A 56 -9.58 0.14 2.62
CA ILE A 56 -10.56 -0.89 2.98
C ILE A 56 -9.85 -2.14 3.52
N TYR A 57 -8.81 -2.60 2.85
CA TYR A 57 -8.00 -3.78 3.22
C TYR A 57 -7.48 -3.66 4.66
N ALA A 58 -6.87 -2.51 4.96
CA ALA A 58 -6.61 -1.98 6.29
C ALA A 58 -7.70 -2.26 7.33
N SER A 59 -8.92 -1.85 7.00
CA SER A 59 -10.07 -1.85 7.89
C SER A 59 -10.65 -3.25 8.08
N LEU A 60 -10.39 -4.18 7.15
CA LEU A 60 -10.85 -5.56 7.20
C LEU A 60 -9.82 -6.48 7.89
N HIS A 61 -8.52 -6.25 7.66
CA HIS A 61 -7.46 -7.05 8.28
C HIS A 61 -7.22 -6.74 9.75
N SER A 62 -7.67 -5.59 10.26
CA SER A 62 -7.76 -5.33 11.71
C SER A 62 -8.79 -6.23 12.44
N PHE A 63 -9.66 -6.94 11.70
CA PHE A 63 -10.64 -7.88 12.27
C PHE A 63 -10.24 -9.36 12.17
N SER A 64 -9.20 -9.72 11.42
CA SER A 64 -8.84 -11.12 11.19
C SER A 64 -7.91 -11.67 12.28
N LEU A 65 -8.47 -12.57 13.09
CA LEU A 65 -7.89 -13.26 14.23
C LEU A 65 -6.84 -14.33 13.85
N ALA A 66 -5.99 -14.07 12.86
CA ALA A 66 -4.93 -14.98 12.43
C ALA A 66 -3.55 -14.42 12.81
N ASN A 67 -3.09 -14.79 14.00
CA ASN A 67 -1.70 -14.68 14.49
C ASN A 67 -0.88 -13.48 14.01
N GLY A 68 -1.05 -12.33 14.68
CA GLY A 68 0.11 -11.50 15.03
C GLY A 68 0.37 -10.22 14.24
N LEU A 69 -0.53 -9.77 13.36
CA LEU A 69 -0.43 -8.43 12.79
C LEU A 69 -1.73 -7.68 13.04
N ASN A 70 -1.73 -6.92 14.13
CA ASN A 70 -2.79 -5.97 14.48
C ASN A 70 -2.50 -4.70 13.68
N VAL A 71 -3.04 -4.64 12.46
CA VAL A 71 -2.72 -3.63 11.45
C VAL A 71 -3.66 -2.44 11.57
N ASP A 72 -3.33 -1.49 12.45
CA ASP A 72 -3.96 -0.16 12.51
C ASP A 72 -3.51 0.69 11.31
N VAL A 73 -4.00 0.38 10.12
CA VAL A 73 -3.68 1.19 8.93
C VAL A 73 -4.49 2.49 8.97
N PHE A 74 -3.82 3.59 9.34
CA PHE A 74 -4.24 4.92 8.91
C PHE A 74 -3.38 5.30 7.71
N PRO A 75 -3.95 5.62 6.53
CA PRO A 75 -3.15 6.13 5.42
C PRO A 75 -2.60 7.52 5.79
N TRP A 76 -1.28 7.60 6.03
CA TRP A 76 -0.55 8.87 6.16
C TRP A 76 0.25 9.12 4.88
N TRP A 77 -0.09 10.18 4.15
CA TRP A 77 0.66 10.65 2.97
C TRP A 77 1.82 11.53 3.42
N HIS A 78 3.05 10.99 3.47
CA HIS A 78 4.23 11.82 3.72
C HIS A 78 4.95 12.10 2.39
N LEU A 79 4.96 13.37 1.97
CA LEU A 79 5.75 13.85 0.85
C LEU A 79 7.23 13.82 1.26
N ILE A 80 7.97 12.79 0.83
CA ILE A 80 9.42 12.76 1.03
C ILE A 80 10.04 13.83 0.13
N SER A 81 10.38 14.96 0.73
CA SER A 81 11.20 16.01 0.12
C SER A 81 12.65 15.66 0.42
N ASN A 82 13.43 15.30 -0.61
CA ASN A 82 14.87 15.12 -0.45
C ASN A 82 15.48 16.50 -0.12
N VAL A 83 16.06 16.63 1.08
CA VAL A 83 17.01 17.70 1.45
C VAL A 83 18.41 17.22 1.13
#